data_AF-A0A7X1HWR8-F1
#
_entry.id   AF-A0A7X1HWR8-F1
#
_cell.length_a   1.000
_cell.length_b   1.000
_cell.length_c   1.000
_cell.angle_alpha   90.00
_cell.angle_beta   90.00
_cell.angle_gamma   90.00
#
_symmetry.space_group_name_H-M   'P 1'
#
loop_
_entity.id
_entity.type
_entity.pdbx_description
1 polymer ?
#
loop_
_entity_poly.entity_id
_entity_poly.type
_entity_poly.pdbx_seq_one_letter_code
_entity_poly.pdbx_strand_id
1 'polypeptide(L)'
;MEIHLQNSLHERISEKVGDDLNQSFLSLCREAPESSVLRGVQAIGDTMFNELQCRRLVDELTRIPEASRLPVIRRVTELALQASSCHGYLYISGD
;
A
#
# COMPACT_ATOMS: atom_id res chain seq x y z
N MET A 1 -1.91 -7.92 8.61
CA MET A 1 -1.14 -6.95 7.77
C MET A 1 -1.56 -5.54 8.10
N GLU A 2 -0.59 -4.69 8.40
CA GLU A 2 -0.76 -3.31 8.84
C GLU A 2 -0.18 -2.32 7.82
N ILE A 3 -0.89 -1.23 7.53
CA ILE A 3 -0.49 -0.22 6.55
C ILE A 3 -0.70 1.17 7.14
N HIS A 4 0.33 2.03 7.10
CA HIS A 4 0.26 3.41 7.57
C HIS A 4 1.27 4.31 6.86
N LEU A 5 1.11 5.63 7.04
CA LEU A 5 2.04 6.64 6.55
C LEU A 5 3.11 6.98 7.56
N GLN A 6 4.32 7.18 7.06
CA GLN A 6 5.42 7.77 7.80
C GLN A 6 5.94 9.03 7.10
N ASN A 7 6.40 10.00 7.86
CA ASN A 7 7.15 11.14 7.32
C ASN A 7 8.62 10.77 7.06
N SER A 8 9.43 11.74 6.63
CA SER A 8 10.87 11.53 6.37
C SER A 8 11.70 11.18 7.61
N LEU A 9 11.16 11.39 8.81
CA LEU A 9 11.74 11.01 10.10
C LEU A 9 11.25 9.64 10.60
N HIS A 10 10.49 8.91 9.78
CA HIS A 10 9.84 7.63 10.14
C HIS A 10 8.76 7.73 11.23
N GLU A 11 8.27 8.93 11.52
CA GLU A 11 7.16 9.12 12.45
C GLU A 11 5.85 8.78 11.76
N ARG A 12 4.99 8.02 12.44
CA ARG A 12 3.66 7.69 11.92
C ARG A 12 2.78 8.94 11.92
N ILE A 13 2.20 9.27 10.77
CA ILE A 13 1.35 10.46 10.58
C ILE A 13 -0.07 10.14 10.12
N SER A 14 -0.43 8.87 9.95
CA SER A 14 -1.79 8.43 9.65
C SER A 14 -2.29 7.39 10.63
N GLU A 15 -3.60 7.22 10.67
CA GLU A 15 -4.20 6.03 11.27
C GLU A 15 -3.76 4.75 10.55
N LYS A 16 -3.76 3.65 11.31
CA LYS A 16 -3.50 2.31 10.81
C LYS A 16 -4.67 1.84 9.93
N VAL A 17 -4.34 1.22 8.81
CA VAL A 17 -5.25 0.45 7.96
C VAL A 17 -4.88 -1.01 8.10
N GLY A 18 -5.86 -1.84 8.48
CA GLY A 18 -5.69 -3.29 8.59
C GLY A 18 -6.35 -4.02 7.42
N ASP A 19 -5.71 -5.08 6.95
CA ASP A 19 -6.27 -6.07 6.01
C ASP A 19 -6.47 -7.43 6.69
N ASP A 20 -7.00 -7.42 7.92
CA ASP A 20 -6.86 -8.57 8.83
C ASP A 20 -7.89 -9.69 8.61
N LEU A 21 -9.04 -9.43 7.97
CA LEU A 21 -10.13 -10.42 7.86
C LEU A 21 -10.18 -11.18 6.53
N ASN A 22 -9.89 -10.51 5.41
CA ASN A 22 -10.07 -11.10 4.08
C ASN A 22 -8.76 -11.27 3.29
N GLN A 23 -7.62 -10.80 3.83
CA GLN A 23 -6.31 -10.83 3.17
C GLN A 23 -6.36 -10.36 1.71
N SER A 24 -7.21 -9.38 1.41
CA SER A 24 -7.57 -9.04 0.05
C SER A 24 -6.49 -8.22 -0.64
N PHE A 25 -5.84 -7.33 0.10
CA PHE A 25 -4.68 -6.60 -0.40
C PHE A 25 -3.47 -7.54 -0.52
N LEU A 26 -3.27 -8.45 0.44
CA LEU A 26 -2.17 -9.41 0.36
C LEU A 26 -2.32 -10.37 -0.83
N SER A 27 -3.55 -10.83 -1.10
CA SER A 27 -3.85 -11.67 -2.27
C SER A 27 -3.58 -10.93 -3.57
N LEU A 28 -3.99 -9.66 -3.66
CA LEU A 28 -3.68 -8.80 -4.79
C LEU A 28 -2.15 -8.66 -5.02
N CYS A 29 -1.37 -8.48 -3.94
CA CYS A 29 0.09 -8.43 -4.02
C CYS A 29 0.72 -9.75 -4.49
N ARG A 30 0.15 -10.90 -4.08
CA ARG A 30 0.61 -12.22 -4.49
C ARG A 30 0.28 -12.55 -5.95
N GLU A 31 -0.83 -12.05 -6.47
CA GLU A 31 -1.28 -12.27 -7.84
C GLU A 31 -0.69 -11.27 -8.83
N ALA A 32 -0.10 -10.18 -8.34
CA ALA A 32 0.51 -9.16 -9.17
C ALA A 32 1.68 -9.70 -10.02
N PRO A 33 1.86 -9.21 -11.27
CA PRO A 33 2.99 -9.57 -12.12
C PRO A 33 4.35 -9.27 -11.47
N GLU A 34 5.41 -9.99 -11.84
CA GLU A 34 6.75 -9.78 -11.26
C GLU A 34 7.29 -8.36 -11.44
N SER A 35 6.87 -7.66 -12.50
CA SER A 35 7.25 -6.28 -12.78
C SER A 35 6.46 -5.23 -11.97
N SER A 36 5.39 -5.62 -11.27
CA SER A 36 4.52 -4.71 -10.51
C SER A 36 5.14 -4.35 -9.16
N VAL A 37 4.89 -3.12 -8.70
CA VAL A 37 5.34 -2.71 -7.36
C VAL A 37 4.62 -3.47 -6.24
N LEU A 38 3.39 -3.92 -6.49
CA LEU A 38 2.63 -4.76 -5.55
C LEU A 38 3.36 -6.07 -5.24
N ARG A 39 4.14 -6.60 -6.19
CA ARG A 39 4.95 -7.81 -5.98
C ARG A 39 6.06 -7.61 -4.95
N GLY A 40 6.47 -6.36 -4.72
CA GLY A 40 7.47 -6.00 -3.71
C GLY A 40 6.95 -6.05 -2.27
N VAL A 41 5.64 -6.19 -2.06
CA VAL A 41 5.05 -6.31 -0.72
C VAL A 41 5.32 -7.70 -0.15
N GLN A 42 6.04 -7.75 0.96
CA GLN A 42 6.34 -9.00 1.66
C GLN A 42 5.16 -9.45 2.51
N ALA A 43 4.84 -10.75 2.45
CA ALA A 43 3.79 -11.34 3.29
C ALA A 43 4.23 -11.48 4.76
N ILE A 44 5.53 -11.62 4.98
CA ILE A 44 6.18 -11.68 6.30
C ILE A 44 7.35 -10.70 6.24
N GLY A 45 7.40 -9.76 7.17
CA GLY A 45 8.38 -8.68 7.21
C GLY A 45 7.81 -7.33 6.76
N ASP A 46 8.63 -6.29 6.93
CA ASP A 46 8.24 -4.93 6.63
C ASP A 46 8.63 -4.53 5.20
N THR A 47 7.73 -3.81 4.54
CA THR A 47 7.94 -3.18 3.24
C THR A 47 7.70 -1.68 3.36
N MET A 48 8.61 -0.89 2.80
CA MET A 48 8.47 0.56 2.78
C MET A 48 8.57 1.08 1.35
N PHE A 49 7.53 1.78 0.91
CA PHE A 49 7.50 2.44 -0.40
C PHE A 49 7.85 3.91 -0.27
N ASN A 50 8.83 4.34 -1.04
CA ASN A 50 9.14 5.76 -1.25
C ASN A 50 8.12 6.42 -2.19
N GLU A 51 8.25 7.73 -2.37
CA GLU A 51 7.41 8.55 -3.24
C GLU A 51 7.21 7.95 -4.64
N LEU A 52 8.29 7.48 -5.29
CA LEU A 52 8.21 6.91 -6.64
C LEU A 52 7.43 5.60 -6.67
N GLN A 53 7.67 4.73 -5.68
CA GLN A 53 6.95 3.47 -5.53
C GLN A 53 5.47 3.71 -5.19
N CYS A 54 5.17 4.71 -4.36
CA CYS A 54 3.81 5.13 -4.04
C CYS A 54 3.06 5.64 -5.27
N ARG A 55 3.69 6.44 -6.14
CA ARG A 55 3.07 6.87 -7.42
C ARG A 55 2.72 5.68 -8.31
N ARG A 56 3.68 4.76 -8.50
CA ARG A 56 3.46 3.53 -9.28
C ARG A 56 2.36 2.66 -8.67
N LEU A 57 2.32 2.57 -7.34
CA LEU A 57 1.28 1.82 -6.62
C LEU A 57 -0.10 2.43 -6.88
N VAL A 58 -0.23 3.76 -6.82
CA VAL A 58 -1.48 4.46 -7.15
C VAL A 58 -1.88 4.17 -8.61
N ASP A 59 -0.95 4.25 -9.55
CA ASP A 59 -1.22 3.96 -10.97
C ASP A 59 -1.70 2.51 -11.18
N GLU A 60 -1.13 1.54 -10.47
CA GLU A 60 -1.56 0.14 -10.54
C GLU A 60 -2.93 -0.09 -9.89
N LEU A 61 -3.17 0.46 -8.70
CA LEU A 61 -4.43 0.27 -7.98
C LEU A 61 -5.61 1.01 -8.64
N THR A 62 -5.35 2.15 -9.27
CA THR A 62 -6.39 2.93 -9.98
C THR A 62 -6.83 2.27 -11.30
N ARG A 63 -6.02 1.37 -11.88
CA ARG A 63 -6.44 0.55 -13.04
C ARG A 63 -7.47 -0.51 -12.67
N ILE A 64 -7.56 -0.91 -11.41
CA ILE A 64 -8.62 -1.79 -10.93
C ILE A 64 -9.95 -1.01 -11.05
N PRO A 65 -10.99 -1.55 -11.71
CA PRO A 65 -12.28 -0.88 -11.80
C PRO A 65 -12.84 -0.53 -10.42
N GLU A 66 -13.39 0.67 -10.25
CA GLU A 66 -13.85 1.16 -8.95
C GLU A 66 -14.91 0.26 -8.30
N ALA A 67 -15.79 -0.33 -9.13
CA ALA A 67 -16.80 -1.31 -8.71
C ALA A 67 -16.20 -2.60 -8.13
N SER A 68 -14.95 -2.92 -8.46
CA SER A 68 -14.22 -4.10 -8.01
C SER A 68 -13.20 -3.78 -6.90
N ARG A 69 -12.98 -2.50 -6.56
CA ARG A 69 -12.05 -2.13 -5.48
C ARG A 69 -12.70 -2.30 -4.12
N LEU A 70 -12.22 -3.30 -3.40
CA LEU A 70 -12.53 -3.53 -1.99
C LEU A 70 -12.14 -2.32 -1.13
N PRO A 71 -12.81 -2.09 0.01
CA PRO A 71 -12.54 -0.92 0.87
C PRO A 71 -11.08 -0.76 1.27
N VAL A 72 -10.39 -1.88 1.57
CA VAL A 72 -8.96 -1.87 1.91
C VAL A 72 -8.10 -1.35 0.75
N ILE A 73 -8.39 -1.73 -0.49
CA ILE A 73 -7.66 -1.27 -1.68
C ILE A 73 -7.84 0.23 -1.85
N ARG A 74 -9.06 0.75 -1.67
CA ARG A 74 -9.34 2.20 -1.73
C ARG A 74 -8.51 2.94 -0.69
N ARG A 75 -8.52 2.45 0.54
CA ARG A 75 -7.78 3.08 1.64
C ARG A 75 -6.26 3.04 1.43
N VAL A 76 -5.71 1.94 0.94
CA VAL A 76 -4.29 1.85 0.57
C VAL A 76 -3.95 2.81 -0.57
N THR A 77 -4.83 2.95 -1.57
CA THR A 77 -4.66 3.90 -2.67
C THR A 77 -4.61 5.35 -2.14
N GLU A 78 -5.50 5.70 -1.22
CA GLU A 78 -5.53 7.02 -0.57
C GLU A 78 -4.25 7.30 0.21
N LEU A 79 -3.78 6.35 1.02
CA LEU A 79 -2.52 6.50 1.75
C LEU A 79 -1.34 6.64 0.78
N ALA A 80 -1.23 5.79 -0.25
CA ALA A 80 -0.17 5.88 -1.24
C ALA A 80 -0.15 7.25 -1.95
N LEU A 81 -1.33 7.79 -2.27
CA LEU A 81 -1.47 9.13 -2.86
C LEU A 81 -0.97 10.22 -1.89
N GLN A 82 -1.36 10.13 -0.61
CA GLN A 82 -0.90 11.06 0.42
C GLN A 82 0.62 10.98 0.60
N ALA A 83 1.20 9.77 0.72
CA ALA A 83 2.64 9.56 0.82
C ALA A 83 3.40 10.24 -0.33
N SER A 84 2.89 10.07 -1.55
CA SER A 84 3.49 10.66 -2.75
C SER A 84 3.42 12.18 -2.83
N SER A 85 2.51 12.79 -2.06
CA SER A 85 2.27 14.25 -2.04
C SER A 85 3.02 14.95 -0.91
N CYS A 86 3.36 14.25 0.18
CA CYS A 86 4.02 14.81 1.35
C CYS A 86 5.50 14.41 1.50
N HIS A 87 6.12 13.84 0.46
CA HIS A 87 7.45 13.24 0.52
C HIS A 87 7.60 12.21 1.66
N GLY A 88 6.53 11.49 1.94
CA GLY A 88 6.48 10.46 2.98
C GLY A 88 6.71 9.06 2.44
N TYR A 89 6.61 8.10 3.34
CA TYR A 89 6.69 6.67 3.05
C TYR A 89 5.35 6.00 3.33
N LEU A 90 4.97 5.05 2.47
CA LEU A 90 3.93 4.08 2.81
C LEU A 90 4.61 2.88 3.46
N TYR A 91 4.32 2.67 4.72
CA TYR A 91 4.84 1.54 5.49
C TYR A 91 3.79 0.42 5.51
N ILE A 92 4.24 -0.80 5.23
CA ILE A 92 3.42 -2.01 5.19
C ILE A 92 4.12 -3.07 6.04
N SER A 93 3.46 -3.58 7.06
CA SER A 93 3.95 -4.68 7.90
C SER A 93 3.20 -5.96 7.61
N GLY A 94 3.92 -6.96 7.11
CA GLY A 94 3.49 -8.35 7.07
C GLY A 94 3.86 -9.04 8.37
N ASP A 95 2.88 -9.20 9.26
CA ASP A 95 2.91 -10.10 10.42
C ASP A 95 1.62 -10.93 10.37
#